data_AF-A0A520ABT2-F1
#
_entry.id   AF-A0A520ABT2-F1
#
_cell.length_a   1.000
_cell.length_b   1.000
_cell.length_c   1.000
_cell.angle_alpha   90.00
_cell.angle_beta   90.00
_cell.angle_gamma   90.00
#
_symmetry.space_group_name_H-M   'P 1'
#
loop_
_entity.id
_entity.type
_entity.pdbx_description
1 polymer ?
#
loop_
_entity_poly.entity_id
_entity_poly.type
_entity_poly.pdbx_seq_one_letter_code
_entity_poly.pdbx_strand_id
1 'polypeptide(L)'
;MKNKGLHLLVFMLLASFGYIHAQNSTNNITLSDKERAKLDAKALNIPAGYLKNLKWNLILDSIGKNASTIKWKSDKVNYLTDDGKLLKKSTYHTSKVKVKMTATIASGKESVKKSFNISIAYEERQMQGYLFTYFEG
;
A
#
# COMPACT_ATOMS: atom_id res chain seq x y z
N MET A 1 70.66 23.52 -38.53
CA MET A 1 69.47 24.02 -37.80
C MET A 1 68.68 22.85 -37.26
N LYS A 2 68.20 22.95 -36.01
CA LYS A 2 67.16 22.14 -35.32
C LYS A 2 67.56 20.70 -34.94
N ASN A 3 67.25 20.18 -33.75
CA ASN A 3 66.91 20.74 -32.44
C ASN A 3 67.01 19.55 -31.46
N LYS A 4 67.71 19.70 -30.34
CA LYS A 4 67.62 18.77 -29.21
C LYS A 4 66.37 19.11 -28.41
N GLY A 5 65.51 18.13 -28.14
CA GLY A 5 64.34 18.27 -27.26
C GLY A 5 63.79 16.88 -26.94
N LEU A 6 64.21 16.29 -25.82
CA LEU A 6 63.53 16.29 -24.53
C LEU A 6 62.51 15.14 -24.45
N HIS A 7 62.91 14.06 -23.77
CA HIS A 7 62.06 12.99 -23.26
C HIS A 7 60.88 13.61 -22.50
N LEU A 8 59.65 13.34 -22.95
CA LEU A 8 58.45 13.64 -22.18
C LEU A 8 57.60 12.37 -22.06
N LEU A 9 57.74 11.72 -20.90
CA LEU A 9 56.79 10.75 -20.36
C LEU A 9 55.41 11.39 -20.31
N VAL A 10 54.46 10.86 -21.09
CA VAL A 10 53.04 11.23 -20.96
C VAL A 10 52.39 10.26 -19.97
N PHE A 11 52.33 10.68 -18.71
CA PHE A 11 51.32 10.20 -17.75
C PHE A 11 50.02 10.97 -18.03
N MET A 12 48.95 10.29 -18.47
CA MET A 12 47.61 10.91 -18.51
C MET A 12 46.49 9.91 -18.17
N LEU A 13 46.09 9.99 -16.89
CA LEU A 13 44.74 9.95 -16.28
C LEU A 13 43.60 9.07 -16.84
N LEU A 14 43.05 8.28 -15.90
CA LEU A 14 41.74 7.65 -15.78
C LEU A 14 40.57 8.34 -16.52
N ALA A 15 39.82 7.55 -17.30
CA ALA A 15 38.40 7.79 -17.53
C ALA A 15 37.64 6.45 -17.64
N SER A 16 36.98 6.11 -16.54
CA SER A 16 35.74 5.37 -16.39
C SER A 16 35.23 4.60 -17.61
N PHE A 17 35.16 3.27 -17.51
CA PHE A 17 34.34 2.44 -18.37
C PHE A 17 32.89 2.96 -18.30
N GLY A 18 32.44 3.59 -19.38
CA GLY A 18 31.17 4.28 -19.46
C GLY A 18 30.01 3.30 -19.19
N TYR A 19 29.29 3.54 -18.10
CA TYR A 19 27.96 3.01 -17.91
C TYR A 19 27.04 3.72 -18.91
N ILE A 20 26.79 3.10 -20.05
CA ILE A 20 25.80 3.60 -21.02
C ILE A 20 24.42 3.22 -20.47
N HIS A 21 23.76 4.17 -19.80
CA HIS A 21 22.30 4.23 -19.80
C HIS A 21 21.90 5.36 -20.74
N ALA A 22 21.66 5.00 -21.99
CA ALA A 22 21.11 5.90 -23.00
C ALA A 22 19.75 6.42 -22.52
N GLN A 23 19.65 7.73 -22.35
CA GLN A 23 18.37 8.45 -22.34
C GLN A 23 17.98 8.68 -23.80
N ASN A 24 16.83 8.17 -24.24
CA ASN A 24 16.27 8.54 -25.55
C ASN A 24 14.87 9.12 -25.39
N SER A 25 14.64 10.22 -26.09
CA SER A 25 13.49 11.11 -26.01
C SER A 25 12.30 10.60 -26.83
N THR A 26 11.17 10.41 -26.15
CA THR A 26 9.82 10.67 -26.66
C THR A 26 9.04 11.29 -25.52
N ASN A 27 8.14 12.23 -25.80
CA ASN A 27 7.22 12.82 -24.81
C ASN A 27 6.14 11.80 -24.37
N ASN A 28 6.57 10.63 -23.88
CA ASN A 28 5.78 9.61 -23.19
C ASN A 28 6.42 9.39 -21.80
N ILE A 29 5.89 10.04 -20.77
CA ILE A 29 6.40 9.87 -19.40
C ILE A 29 6.13 8.43 -18.96
N THR A 30 7.07 7.53 -19.21
CA THR A 30 7.00 6.14 -18.75
C THR A 30 7.42 6.15 -17.29
N LEU A 31 6.44 6.04 -16.39
CA LEU A 31 6.69 6.00 -14.95
C LEU A 31 7.60 4.82 -14.61
N SER A 32 8.69 5.07 -13.85
CA SER A 32 9.52 3.99 -13.33
C SER A 32 8.74 3.10 -12.37
N ASP A 33 9.17 1.84 -12.20
CA ASP A 33 8.56 0.89 -11.27
C ASP A 33 8.40 1.46 -9.85
N LYS A 34 9.44 2.16 -9.39
CA LYS A 34 9.47 2.81 -8.08
C LYS A 34 8.43 3.93 -7.97
N GLU A 35 8.27 4.73 -9.02
CA GLU A 35 7.27 5.81 -9.05
C GLU A 35 5.85 5.26 -9.11
N ARG A 36 5.59 4.22 -9.93
CA ARG A 36 4.28 3.56 -9.99
C ARG A 36 3.86 3.01 -8.63
N ALA A 37 4.75 2.27 -7.96
CA ALA A 37 4.47 1.73 -6.62
C ALA A 37 4.22 2.84 -5.59
N LYS A 38 4.95 3.96 -5.64
CA LYS A 38 4.74 5.11 -4.75
C LYS A 38 3.42 5.85 -5.00
N LEU A 39 3.09 6.11 -6.27
CA LEU A 39 1.86 6.79 -6.66
C LEU A 39 0.64 5.94 -6.32
N ASP A 40 0.71 4.63 -6.59
CA ASP A 40 -0.35 3.69 -6.21
C ASP A 40 -0.49 3.58 -4.70
N ALA A 41 0.61 3.51 -3.94
CA ALA A 41 0.55 3.55 -2.48
C ALA A 41 -0.08 4.87 -1.96
N LYS A 42 0.22 6.01 -2.59
CA LYS A 42 -0.39 7.30 -2.22
C LYS A 42 -1.90 7.30 -2.51
N ALA A 43 -2.31 6.80 -3.67
CA ALA A 43 -3.70 6.76 -4.11
C ALA A 43 -4.54 5.69 -3.39
N LEU A 44 -3.92 4.61 -2.91
CA LEU A 44 -4.61 3.53 -2.21
C LEU A 44 -5.27 4.03 -0.93
N ASN A 45 -6.58 3.86 -0.80
CA ASN A 45 -7.33 4.37 0.34
C ASN A 45 -8.42 3.39 0.77
N ILE A 46 -8.61 3.26 2.08
CA ILE A 46 -9.77 2.59 2.66
C ILE A 46 -10.72 3.70 3.18
N PRO A 47 -12.01 3.71 2.79
CA PRO A 47 -12.96 4.70 3.28
C PRO A 47 -12.95 4.84 4.80
N ALA A 48 -12.99 6.08 5.29
CA ALA A 48 -12.83 6.38 6.72
C ALA A 48 -13.88 5.71 7.63
N GLY A 49 -15.08 5.42 7.10
CA GLY A 49 -16.11 4.67 7.82
C GLY A 49 -15.64 3.26 8.21
N TYR A 50 -14.96 2.58 7.29
CA TYR A 50 -14.40 1.24 7.56
C TYR A 50 -13.23 1.28 8.54
N LEU A 51 -12.41 2.34 8.51
CA LEU A 51 -11.29 2.48 9.44
C LEU A 51 -11.74 2.65 10.90
N LYS A 52 -12.84 3.39 11.12
CA LYS A 52 -13.33 3.72 12.48
C LYS A 52 -14.30 2.69 13.05
N ASN A 53 -15.04 1.99 12.19
CA ASN A 53 -16.10 1.09 12.62
C ASN A 53 -16.45 0.06 11.52
N LEU A 54 -15.58 -0.94 11.34
CA LEU A 54 -15.79 -1.99 10.35
C LEU A 54 -16.95 -2.90 10.75
N LYS A 55 -18.06 -2.82 10.01
CA LYS A 55 -19.26 -3.66 10.20
C LYS A 55 -19.35 -4.83 9.22
N TRP A 56 -18.67 -4.72 8.08
CA TRP A 56 -18.79 -5.61 6.92
C TRP A 56 -17.42 -6.02 6.40
N ASN A 57 -17.38 -6.91 5.40
CA ASN A 57 -16.15 -7.24 4.70
C ASN A 57 -15.56 -6.01 4.02
N LEU A 58 -14.23 -5.92 3.99
CA LEU A 58 -13.51 -4.96 3.18
C LEU A 58 -13.43 -5.45 1.75
N ILE A 59 -13.64 -4.54 0.82
CA ILE A 59 -13.26 -4.72 -0.58
C ILE A 59 -11.84 -4.16 -0.70
N LEU A 60 -10.89 -5.03 -1.05
CA LEU A 60 -9.48 -4.70 -1.11
C LEU A 60 -9.01 -4.74 -2.56
N ASP A 61 -8.45 -3.63 -3.04
CA ASP A 61 -7.86 -3.56 -4.37
C ASP A 61 -6.64 -4.50 -4.45
N SER A 62 -6.60 -5.32 -5.50
CA SER A 62 -5.45 -6.18 -5.82
C SER A 62 -4.51 -5.54 -6.86
N ILE A 63 -4.96 -4.48 -7.54
CA ILE A 63 -4.23 -3.77 -8.59
C ILE A 63 -4.38 -2.25 -8.38
N GLY A 64 -3.25 -1.53 -8.44
CA GLY A 64 -3.19 -0.08 -8.38
C GLY A 64 -3.46 0.61 -9.73
N LYS A 65 -3.72 1.92 -9.70
CA LYS A 65 -4.05 2.71 -10.90
C LYS A 65 -2.93 2.72 -11.93
N ASN A 66 -1.68 2.58 -11.49
CA ASN A 66 -0.49 2.52 -12.33
C ASN A 66 0.01 1.06 -12.49
N ALA A 67 -0.92 0.10 -12.47
CA ALA A 67 -0.67 -1.33 -12.68
C ALA A 67 0.27 -2.01 -11.66
N SER A 68 0.49 -1.41 -10.48
CA SER A 68 1.17 -2.12 -9.39
C SER A 68 0.28 -3.23 -8.85
N THR A 69 0.87 -4.36 -8.47
CA THR A 69 0.16 -5.41 -7.73
C THR A 69 0.07 -5.05 -6.25
N ILE A 70 -1.04 -5.40 -5.60
CA ILE A 70 -1.29 -5.11 -4.18
C ILE A 70 -1.61 -6.42 -3.47
N LYS A 71 -0.78 -6.76 -2.48
CA LYS A 71 -0.99 -7.91 -1.59
C LYS A 71 -1.26 -7.44 -0.17
N TRP A 72 -2.25 -8.02 0.48
CA TRP A 72 -2.70 -7.60 1.80
C TRP A 72 -2.30 -8.62 2.87
N LYS A 73 -2.07 -8.11 4.09
CA LYS A 73 -1.83 -8.93 5.28
C LYS A 73 -2.50 -8.31 6.50
N SER A 74 -3.21 -9.14 7.26
CA SER A 74 -3.78 -8.80 8.56
C SER A 74 -2.87 -9.24 9.70
N ASP A 75 -2.76 -8.41 10.73
CA ASP A 75 -2.12 -8.79 12.00
C ASP A 75 -3.04 -9.63 12.91
N LYS A 76 -4.35 -9.69 12.60
CA LYS A 76 -5.38 -10.39 13.39
C LYS A 76 -6.36 -11.13 12.47
N VAL A 77 -5.85 -12.15 11.78
CA VAL A 77 -6.62 -12.98 10.83
C VAL A 77 -7.87 -13.63 11.42
N ASN A 78 -7.90 -13.88 12.74
CA ASN A 78 -9.06 -14.43 13.45
C ASN A 78 -10.26 -13.46 13.50
N TYR A 79 -10.03 -12.18 13.24
CA TYR A 79 -11.06 -11.14 13.21
C TYR A 79 -11.30 -10.63 11.78
N LEU A 80 -10.23 -10.36 11.04
CA LEU A 80 -10.28 -9.87 9.67
C LEU A 80 -9.18 -10.57 8.86
N THR A 81 -9.56 -11.33 7.84
CA THR A 81 -8.62 -12.11 7.02
C THR A 81 -7.77 -11.23 6.09
N ASP A 82 -6.76 -11.83 5.46
CA ASP A 82 -5.89 -11.14 4.50
C ASP A 82 -6.66 -10.64 3.26
N ASP A 83 -7.73 -11.33 2.86
CA ASP A 83 -8.64 -10.96 1.75
C ASP A 83 -9.77 -10.01 2.19
N GLY A 84 -9.78 -9.57 3.45
CA GLY A 84 -10.73 -8.56 3.94
C GLY A 84 -12.07 -9.11 4.45
N LYS A 85 -12.21 -10.42 4.62
CA LYS A 85 -13.41 -11.03 5.21
C LYS A 85 -13.44 -10.79 6.73
N LEU A 86 -14.53 -10.20 7.21
CA LEU A 86 -14.77 -9.99 8.63
C LEU A 86 -15.33 -11.28 9.25
N LEU A 87 -14.57 -11.91 10.15
CA LEU A 87 -14.93 -13.17 10.79
C LEU A 87 -15.59 -12.98 12.16
N LYS A 88 -15.15 -11.95 12.91
CA LYS A 88 -15.63 -11.70 14.28
C LYS A 88 -15.79 -10.21 14.52
N LYS A 89 -16.83 -9.86 15.26
CA LYS A 89 -17.04 -8.50 15.78
C LYS A 89 -16.38 -8.37 17.16
N SER A 90 -16.17 -7.14 17.61
CA SER A 90 -15.69 -6.86 18.97
C SER A 90 -16.78 -7.21 19.98
N THR A 91 -16.40 -7.73 21.15
CA THR A 91 -17.34 -8.01 22.24
C THR A 91 -17.91 -6.71 22.80
N TYR A 92 -19.19 -6.72 23.18
CA TYR A 92 -19.82 -5.56 23.81
C TYR A 92 -19.18 -5.26 25.19
N HIS A 93 -19.23 -3.99 25.63
CA HIS A 93 -18.61 -3.50 26.87
C HIS A 93 -17.08 -3.65 27.00
N THR A 94 -16.37 -4.16 25.99
CA THR A 94 -14.90 -4.15 25.95
C THR A 94 -14.38 -3.03 25.05
N SER A 95 -13.06 -2.86 24.98
CA SER A 95 -12.47 -2.02 23.94
C SER A 95 -12.67 -2.64 22.55
N LYS A 96 -12.81 -1.82 21.51
CA LYS A 96 -12.86 -2.30 20.13
C LYS A 96 -11.54 -2.95 19.73
N VAL A 97 -11.63 -4.08 19.05
CA VAL A 97 -10.48 -4.74 18.46
C VAL A 97 -9.94 -3.87 17.32
N LYS A 98 -8.68 -3.46 17.47
CA LYS A 98 -7.92 -2.77 16.43
C LYS A 98 -7.12 -3.79 15.63
N VAL A 99 -7.25 -3.77 14.31
CA VAL A 99 -6.53 -4.61 13.34
C VAL A 99 -5.67 -3.70 12.48
N LYS A 100 -4.43 -4.11 12.20
CA LYS A 100 -3.55 -3.45 11.25
C LYS A 100 -3.55 -4.24 9.94
N MET A 101 -4.11 -3.64 8.90
CA MET A 101 -4.02 -4.17 7.54
C MET A 101 -2.84 -3.53 6.82
N THR A 102 -1.91 -4.35 6.33
CA THR A 102 -0.75 -3.89 5.58
C THR A 102 -0.86 -4.29 4.11
N ALA A 103 -0.92 -3.30 3.24
CA ALA A 103 -0.76 -3.47 1.79
C ALA A 103 0.72 -3.45 1.43
N THR A 104 1.15 -4.43 0.64
CA THR A 104 2.43 -4.46 -0.06
C THR A 104 2.16 -4.21 -1.53
N ILE A 105 2.54 -3.02 -2.00
CA ILE A 105 2.34 -2.55 -3.37
C ILE A 105 3.65 -2.78 -4.12
N ALA A 106 3.62 -3.55 -5.20
CA ALA A 106 4.82 -3.94 -5.95
C ALA A 106 4.65 -3.71 -7.46
N SER A 107 5.71 -3.17 -8.07
CA SER A 107 5.87 -3.04 -9.51
C SER A 107 7.28 -3.46 -9.88
N GLY A 108 7.43 -4.43 -10.79
CA GLY A 108 8.73 -5.03 -11.11
C GLY A 108 9.43 -5.55 -9.86
N LYS A 109 10.64 -5.03 -9.57
CA LYS A 109 11.42 -5.38 -8.37
C LYS A 109 11.22 -4.41 -7.19
N GLU A 110 10.51 -3.31 -7.42
CA GLU A 110 10.31 -2.26 -6.42
C GLU A 110 9.03 -2.53 -5.61
N SER A 111 9.07 -2.21 -4.31
CA SER A 111 7.90 -2.38 -3.44
C SER A 111 7.79 -1.30 -2.37
N VAL A 112 6.55 -0.97 -2.02
CA VAL A 112 6.19 0.00 -0.98
C VAL A 112 5.13 -0.63 -0.08
N LYS A 113 5.24 -0.41 1.24
CA LYS A 113 4.23 -0.86 2.20
C LYS A 113 3.40 0.32 2.70
N LYS A 114 2.10 0.10 2.86
CA LYS A 114 1.17 1.05 3.49
C LYS A 114 0.30 0.30 4.50
N SER A 115 0.14 0.89 5.69
CA SER A 115 -0.64 0.27 6.76
C SER A 115 -1.87 1.09 7.10
N PHE A 116 -2.96 0.40 7.41
CA PHE A 116 -4.25 0.96 7.80
C PHE A 116 -4.65 0.36 9.15
N ASN A 117 -4.97 1.23 10.11
CA ASN A 117 -5.49 0.81 11.40
C ASN A 117 -7.02 0.82 11.33
N ILE A 118 -7.63 -0.35 11.49
CA ILE A 118 -9.06 -0.58 11.39
C ILE A 118 -9.60 -0.96 12.75
N SER A 119 -10.71 -0.32 13.14
CA SER A 119 -11.41 -0.60 14.38
C SER A 119 -12.68 -1.40 14.08
N ILE A 120 -12.77 -2.61 14.61
CA ILE A 120 -13.88 -3.53 14.35
C ILE A 120 -15.09 -3.16 15.19
N ALA A 121 -16.27 -3.11 14.55
CA ALA A 121 -17.52 -2.80 15.22
C ALA A 121 -17.86 -3.81 16.32
N TYR A 122 -18.64 -3.37 17.31
CA TYR A 122 -19.18 -4.29 18.30
C TYR A 122 -20.19 -5.25 17.66
N GLU A 123 -20.37 -6.40 18.28
CA GLU A 123 -21.49 -7.29 18.00
C GLU A 123 -22.82 -6.52 18.12
N GLU A 124 -23.74 -6.81 17.21
CA GLU A 124 -25.06 -6.19 17.25
C GLU A 124 -25.88 -6.87 18.33
N ARG A 125 -26.42 -6.09 19.28
CA ARG A 125 -27.47 -6.60 20.15
C ARG A 125 -28.70 -6.84 19.28
N GLN A 126 -29.08 -8.11 19.14
CA GLN A 126 -30.43 -8.47 18.70
C GLN A 126 -31.39 -7.92 19.76
N MET A 127 -31.90 -6.71 19.58
CA MET A 127 -32.99 -6.21 20.42
C MET A 127 -34.26 -6.96 19.98
N GLN A 128 -34.46 -8.16 20.51
CA GLN A 128 -35.77 -8.82 20.44
C GLN A 128 -36.70 -8.05 21.38
N GLY A 129 -37.45 -7.10 20.84
CA GLY A 129 -38.35 -6.27 21.62
C GLY A 129 -39.32 -5.53 20.74
N TYR A 130 -40.25 -6.26 20.12
CA TYR A 130 -41.51 -5.66 19.67
C TYR A 130 -42.27 -5.20 20.91
N LEU A 131 -42.19 -3.92 21.22
CA LEU A 131 -43.09 -3.29 22.19
C LEU A 131 -44.40 -2.98 21.44
N PHE A 132 -45.28 -3.97 21.32
CA PHE A 132 -46.69 -3.70 21.06
C PHE A 132 -47.31 -3.26 22.38
N THR A 133 -47.19 -1.98 22.73
CA THR A 133 -48.10 -1.44 23.75
C THR A 133 -49.48 -1.36 23.11
N TYR A 134 -50.31 -2.35 23.39
CA TYR A 134 -51.73 -2.32 23.10
C TYR A 134 -52.38 -1.32 24.05
N PHE A 135 -52.83 -0.20 23.51
CA PHE A 135 -53.70 0.72 24.23
C PHE A 135 -55.13 0.27 23.93
N GLU A 136 -55.82 -0.32 24.91
CA GLU A 136 -57.29 -0.27 24.92
C GLU A 136 -57.71 1.07 25.51
N GLY A 137 -58.67 1.71 24.84
CA GLY A 137 -59.20 3.03 25.19
C GLY A 137 -60.06 3.04 26.44
#